data_AF-A0A2V5UY22-F1
#
_entry.id   AF-A0A2V5UY22-F1
#
_cell.length_a   1.000
_cell.length_b   1.000
_cell.length_c   1.000
_cell.angle_alpha   90.00
_cell.angle_beta   90.00
_cell.angle_gamma   90.00
#
_symmetry.space_group_name_H-M   'P 1'
#
loop_
_entity.id
_entity.type
_entity.pdbx_description
1 polymer ?
#
loop_
_entity_poly.entity_id
_entity_poly.type
_entity_poly.pdbx_seq_one_letter_code
_entity_poly.pdbx_strand_id
1 'polypeptide(L)' 'SGPIVDLAGAQRSNLKMFAKFFRTCLKRGVYFAPSQFETGFISTAHSRENIEQTGVVLREALAELRL' A
#
# COMPACT_ATOMS: atom_id res chain seq x y z
N SER A 1 -14.45 -8.35 10.38
CA SER A 1 -14.58 -6.88 10.24
C SER A 1 -15.58 -6.59 9.14
N GLY A 2 -16.55 -5.70 9.34
CA GLY A 2 -17.51 -5.27 8.30
C GLY A 2 -16.92 -4.21 7.33
N PRO A 3 -17.68 -3.77 6.31
CA PRO A 3 -17.21 -2.80 5.32
C PRO A 3 -16.89 -1.43 5.95
N ILE A 4 -15.94 -0.70 5.34
CA ILE A 4 -15.62 0.69 5.68
C ILE A 4 -16.43 1.60 4.75
N VAL A 5 -17.37 2.38 5.28
CA VAL A 5 -18.29 3.22 4.48
C VAL A 5 -18.28 4.70 4.89
N ASP A 6 -17.52 5.06 5.92
CA ASP A 6 -17.47 6.40 6.50
C ASP A 6 -16.09 6.74 7.08
N LEU A 7 -15.94 8.00 7.53
CA LEU A 7 -14.72 8.50 8.16
C LEU A 7 -14.38 7.73 9.44
N ALA A 8 -15.37 7.45 10.28
CA ALA A 8 -15.18 6.72 11.53
C ALA A 8 -14.61 5.32 11.27
N GLY A 9 -15.04 4.67 10.18
CA GLY A 9 -14.48 3.42 9.69
C GLY A 9 -13.05 3.55 9.22
N ALA A 10 -12.75 4.54 8.38
CA ALA A 10 -11.41 4.76 7.86
C ALA A 10 -10.40 5.03 8.98
N GLN A 11 -10.78 5.80 10.01
CA GLN A 11 -9.93 6.15 11.16
C GLN A 11 -9.50 4.97 12.02
N ARG A 12 -10.13 3.78 11.87
CA ARG A 12 -9.67 2.55 12.54
C ARG A 12 -8.41 1.94 11.91
N SER A 13 -7.92 2.50 10.81
CA SER A 13 -6.71 2.01 10.12
C SER A 13 -5.49 2.04 11.04
N ASN A 14 -4.63 1.02 10.94
CA ASN A 14 -3.38 0.99 11.71
C ASN A 14 -2.29 1.86 11.04
N LEU A 15 -2.16 3.11 11.53
CA LEU A 15 -1.20 4.10 11.04
C LEU A 15 0.25 3.59 11.03
N LYS A 16 0.67 2.87 12.08
CA LYS A 16 2.04 2.37 12.22
C LYS A 16 2.33 1.26 11.21
N MET A 17 1.35 0.38 10.99
CA MET A 17 1.46 -0.70 10.01
C MET A 17 1.55 -0.14 8.59
N PHE A 18 0.69 0.83 8.24
CA PHE A 18 0.77 1.51 6.94
C PHE A 18 2.10 2.23 6.75
N ALA A 19 2.59 2.96 7.76
CA ALA A 19 3.88 3.64 7.66
C ALA A 19 5.05 2.67 7.43
N LYS A 20 5.02 1.49 8.04
CA LYS A 20 6.02 0.42 7.80
C LYS A 20 5.89 -0.12 6.38
N PHE A 21 4.69 -0.47 5.93
CA PHE A 21 4.41 -0.91 4.57
C PHE A 21 4.92 0.11 3.52
N PHE A 22 4.50 1.37 3.65
CA PHE A 22 4.87 2.45 2.74
C PHE A 22 6.39 2.60 2.64
N ARG A 23 7.09 2.66 3.78
CA ARG A 23 8.55 2.80 3.80
C ARG A 23 9.26 1.59 3.20
N THR A 24 8.74 0.38 3.41
CA THR A 24 9.29 -0.84 2.83
C THR A 24 9.12 -0.86 1.31
N CYS A 25 7.94 -0.52 0.79
CA CYS A 25 7.70 -0.38 -0.64
C CYS A 25 8.57 0.70 -1.27
N LEU A 26 8.68 1.87 -0.62
CA LEU A 26 9.48 3.00 -1.10
C LEU A 26 10.96 2.63 -1.24
N LYS A 27 11.52 1.93 -0.23
CA LYS A 27 12.91 1.45 -0.27
C LYS A 27 13.18 0.46 -1.42
N ARG A 28 12.14 -0.22 -1.90
CA ARG A 28 12.19 -1.17 -3.02
C ARG A 28 11.77 -0.54 -4.37
N GLY A 29 11.64 0.79 -4.43
CA GLY A 29 11.37 1.52 -5.65
C GLY A 29 9.90 1.65 -6.04
N VAL A 30 8.96 1.33 -5.13
CA VAL A 30 7.52 1.49 -5.37
C VAL A 30 6.99 2.65 -4.51
N TYR A 31 6.57 3.73 -5.17
CA TYR A 31 6.03 4.91 -4.51
C TYR A 31 4.49 4.87 -4.49
N PHE A 32 3.91 4.70 -3.30
CA PHE A 32 2.47 4.88 -3.07
C PHE A 32 2.17 6.29 -2.58
N ALA A 33 0.88 6.67 -2.56
CA ALA A 33 0.45 7.84 -1.83
C ALA A 33 0.92 7.74 -0.35
N PRO A 34 1.52 8.79 0.23
CA PRO A 34 2.11 8.75 1.57
C PRO A 34 1.06 8.87 2.69
N SER A 35 -0.12 8.28 2.50
CA SER A 35 -1.24 8.30 3.43
C SER A 35 -2.16 7.10 3.16
N GLN A 36 -2.65 6.46 4.23
CA GLN A 36 -3.67 5.41 4.16
C GLN A 36 -5.07 5.94 3.86
N PHE A 37 -5.24 7.26 3.90
CA PHE A 37 -6.49 7.95 3.62
C PHE A 37 -6.53 8.50 2.19
N GLU A 38 -5.54 8.14 1.37
CA GLU A 38 -5.42 8.55 -0.03
C GLU A 38 -5.62 7.38 -0.99
N THR A 39 -5.94 7.71 -2.23
CA THR A 39 -6.11 6.74 -3.31
C THR A 39 -4.83 6.62 -4.14
N GLY A 40 -4.52 5.39 -4.59
CA GLY A 40 -3.49 5.16 -5.59
C GLY A 40 -4.04 5.28 -7.01
N PHE A 41 -3.27 5.90 -7.91
CA PHE A 41 -3.63 6.01 -9.32
C PHE A 41 -2.67 5.20 -10.19
N ILE A 42 -3.16 4.69 -11.31
CA ILE A 42 -2.36 4.05 -12.36
C ILE A 42 -2.48 4.87 -13.65
N SER A 43 -1.57 4.62 -14.59
CA SER A 43 -1.58 5.28 -15.90
C SER A 43 -1.25 4.29 -17.01
N THR A 44 -1.55 4.65 -18.26
CA THR A 44 -1.22 3.85 -19.45
C THR A 44 0.28 3.70 -19.70
N ALA A 45 1.12 4.45 -18.98
CA ALA A 45 2.57 4.30 -19.03
C ALA A 45 3.08 3.09 -18.23
N HIS A 46 2.27 2.51 -17.33
CA HIS A 46 2.68 1.34 -16.56
C HIS A 46 2.69 0.09 -17.47
N SER A 47 3.85 -0.57 -17.57
CA SER A 47 3.96 -1.84 -18.29
C SER A 47 3.49 -3.02 -17.43
N ARG A 48 3.29 -4.18 -18.06
CA ARG A 48 3.00 -5.42 -17.33
C ARG A 48 4.09 -5.74 -16.31
N GLU A 49 5.34 -5.54 -16.69
CA GLU A 49 6.51 -5.78 -15.85
C GLU A 49 6.53 -4.85 -14.64
N ASN A 50 6.11 -3.59 -14.79
CA ASN A 50 5.98 -2.67 -13.65
C ASN A 50 4.94 -3.19 -12.64
N ILE A 51 3.81 -3.71 -13.12
CA ILE A 51 2.74 -4.25 -12.26
C ILE A 51 3.21 -5.54 -11.55
N GLU A 52 3.86 -6.45 -12.28
CA GLU A 52 4.42 -7.69 -11.72
C GLU A 52 5.46 -7.39 -10.62
N GLN A 53 6.42 -6.50 -10.92
CA GLN A 53 7.45 -6.10 -9.97
C GLN A 53 6.85 -5.42 -8.73
N THR A 54 5.84 -4.57 -8.93
CA THR A 54 5.08 -3.96 -7.82
C THR A 54 4.43 -5.04 -6.95
N GLY A 55 3.83 -6.06 -7.57
CA GLY A 55 3.22 -7.19 -6.87
C GLY A 55 4.21 -8.00 -6.02
N VAL A 56 5.44 -8.21 -6.52
CA VAL A 56 6.52 -8.87 -5.76
C VAL A 56 6.88 -8.05 -4.53
N VAL A 57 7.15 -6.75 -4.70
CA VAL A 57 7.51 -5.83 -3.60
C VAL A 57 6.41 -5.80 -2.52
N LEU A 58 5.14 -5.78 -2.93
CA LEU A 58 4.00 -5.79 -2.02
C LEU A 58 3.93 -7.06 -1.18
N ARG A 59 4.13 -8.23 -1.80
CA ARG A 59 4.13 -9.52 -1.09
C ARG A 59 5.23 -9.56 -0.03
N GLU A 60 6.43 -9.14 -0.37
CA GLU A 60 7.54 -9.06 0.57
C GLU A 60 7.29 -8.05 1.69
N ALA A 61 6.76 -6.87 1.35
CA ALA A 61 6.45 -5.83 2.33
C ALA A 61 5.39 -6.30 3.33
N LEU A 62 4.36 -7.02 2.88
CA LEU A 62 3.33 -7.60 3.74
C LEU A 62 3.87 -8.74 4.61
N ALA A 63 4.71 -9.61 4.07
CA ALA A 63 5.34 -10.69 4.83
C ALA A 63 6.18 -10.17 6.02
N GLU A 64 6.87 -9.04 5.85
CA GLU A 64 7.62 -8.38 6.93
C GLU A 64 6.76 -7.78 8.04
N LEU A 65 5.47 -7.56 7.80
CA LEU A 65 4.56 -7.02 8.82
C LEU A 65 4.17 -8.07 9.87
N ARG A 66 4.50 -9.36 9.66
CA ARG A 66 4.10 -10.48 10.52
C ARG A 66 2.60 -10.44 10.84
N LEU A 67 1.80 -10.40 9.77
CA LEU A 67 0.34 -10.55 9.87
C LEU A 67 -0.03 -11.95 10.38
#